data_AF-A0AAV4FCC9-F1
#
_entry.id   AF-A0AAV4FCC9-F1
#
_cell.length_a   1.000
_cell.length_b   1.000
_cell.length_c   1.000
_cell.angle_alpha   90.00
_cell.angle_beta   90.00
_cell.angle_gamma   90.00
#
_symmetry.space_group_name_H-M   'P 1'
#
loop_
_entity.id
_entity.type
_entity.pdbx_description
1 polymer ?
#
loop_
_entity_poly.entity_id
_entity_poly.type
_entity_poly.pdbx_seq_one_letter_code
_entity_poly.pdbx_strand_id
1 'polypeptide(L)'
;MFTKSRVVIILCVLFCVNLALSVPVPTVYRLTWVENPKTNVTYRSITFTYNIREIFKINDILNRNIITWVAYITVVTCVVILASKLQAASRFRRS
;
A
#
# COMPACT_ATOMS: atom_id res chain seq x y z
N MET A 1 -16.44 -19.94 -5.79
CA MET A 1 -15.62 -21.07 -6.26
C MET A 1 -14.30 -20.51 -6.79
N PHE A 2 -13.16 -20.93 -6.25
CA PHE A 2 -11.84 -20.48 -6.69
C PHE A 2 -11.63 -20.90 -8.15
N THR A 3 -11.46 -19.92 -9.05
CA THR A 3 -11.15 -20.17 -10.46
C THR A 3 -9.85 -19.45 -10.79
N LYS A 4 -8.94 -20.11 -11.52
CA LYS A 4 -7.62 -19.56 -11.86
C LYS A 4 -7.72 -18.15 -12.45
N SER A 5 -8.66 -17.94 -13.37
CA SER A 5 -8.88 -16.65 -14.02
C SER A 5 -9.32 -15.54 -13.04
N ARG A 6 -10.16 -15.85 -12.05
CA ARG A 6 -10.61 -14.86 -11.05
C ARG A 6 -9.48 -14.48 -10.09
N VAL A 7 -8.65 -15.44 -9.70
CA VAL A 7 -7.48 -15.18 -8.85
C VAL A 7 -6.51 -14.25 -9.55
N VAL A 8 -6.21 -14.51 -10.83
CA VAL A 8 -5.33 -13.65 -11.64
C VAL A 8 -5.90 -12.24 -11.76
N ILE A 9 -7.19 -12.08 -12.04
CA ILE A 9 -7.84 -10.75 -12.09
C ILE A 9 -7.69 -10.02 -10.75
N ILE A 10 -7.95 -10.69 -9.63
CA ILE A 10 -7.81 -10.09 -8.29
C ILE A 10 -6.36 -9.67 -8.02
N LEU A 11 -5.38 -10.50 -8.38
CA LEU A 11 -3.96 -10.17 -8.24
C LEU A 11 -3.56 -8.97 -9.11
N CYS A 12 -4.04 -8.91 -10.35
CA CYS A 12 -3.81 -7.76 -11.23
C CYS A 12 -4.43 -6.49 -10.65
N VAL A 13 -5.65 -6.55 -10.11
CA VAL A 13 -6.28 -5.40 -9.46
C VAL A 13 -5.48 -4.94 -8.24
N LEU A 14 -5.05 -5.87 -7.38
CA LEU A 14 -4.20 -5.55 -6.22
C LEU A 14 -2.88 -4.90 -6.64
N PHE A 15 -2.27 -5.37 -7.72
CA PHE A 15 -1.05 -4.79 -8.27
C PHE A 15 -1.28 -3.35 -8.76
N CYS A 16 -2.35 -3.12 -9.53
CA CYS A 16 -2.70 -1.78 -10.01
C CYS A 16 -3.00 -0.81 -8.85
N VAL A 17 -3.71 -1.27 -7.82
CA VAL A 17 -3.98 -0.47 -6.61
C VAL A 17 -2.67 -0.12 -5.90
N ASN A 18 -1.76 -1.08 -5.72
CA ASN A 18 -0.48 -0.83 -5.08
C ASN A 18 0.38 0.19 -5.86
N LEU A 19 0.37 0.11 -7.20
CA LEU A 19 1.03 1.11 -8.03
C LEU A 19 0.40 2.49 -7.84
N ALA A 20 -0.92 2.60 -7.89
CA ALA A 20 -1.62 3.88 -7.71
C ALA A 20 -1.33 4.54 -6.35
N LEU A 21 -1.24 3.73 -5.28
CA LEU A 21 -0.86 4.22 -3.95
C LEU A 21 0.63 4.60 -3.86
N SER A 22 1.49 4.04 -4.70
CA SER A 22 2.92 4.32 -4.72
C SER A 22 3.28 5.53 -5.60
N VAL A 23 2.44 5.91 -6.58
CA VAL A 23 2.62 7.07 -7.48
C VAL A 23 2.88 8.42 -6.80
N PRO A 24 2.22 8.81 -5.68
CA PRO A 24 2.44 10.14 -5.11
C PRO A 24 3.88 10.33 -4.61
N VAL A 25 4.60 9.28 -4.22
CA VAL A 25 5.98 9.38 -3.71
C VAL A 25 6.99 9.86 -4.77
N PRO A 26 7.15 9.23 -5.95
CA PRO A 26 8.09 9.69 -6.97
C PRO A 26 7.77 11.07 -7.53
N THR A 27 6.49 11.49 -7.52
CA THR A 27 6.09 12.81 -8.05
C THR A 27 6.60 14.00 -7.24
N VAL A 28 7.04 13.79 -5.99
CA VAL A 28 7.51 14.89 -5.12
C VAL A 28 8.96 15.27 -5.41
N TYR A 29 9.75 14.35 -5.98
CA TYR A 29 11.18 14.54 -6.21
C TYR A 29 11.41 15.18 -7.58
N ARG A 30 12.09 16.32 -7.60
CA ARG A 30 12.57 16.96 -8.83
C ARG A 30 14.07 17.10 -8.80
N LEU A 31 14.72 16.76 -9.91
CA LEU A 31 16.14 17.04 -10.12
C LEU A 31 16.26 18.51 -10.53
N THR A 32 16.95 19.30 -9.73
CA THR A 32 17.28 20.69 -10.08
C THR A 32 18.79 20.90 -10.11
N TRP A 33 19.21 21.93 -10.83
CA TRP A 33 20.57 22.43 -10.78
C TRP A 33 20.65 23.53 -9.74
N VAL A 34 21.53 23.37 -8.74
CA VAL A 34 21.77 24.38 -7.71
C VAL A 34 23.18 24.91 -7.89
N GLU A 35 23.30 26.24 -7.89
CA GLU A 35 24.59 26.91 -7.95
C GLU A 35 25.14 27.09 -6.52
N ASN A 36 26.41 26.75 -6.32
CA ASN A 36 27.08 27.02 -5.06
C ASN A 36 27.70 28.43 -5.10
N PRO A 37 27.19 29.41 -4.33
CA PRO A 37 27.69 30.79 -4.39
C PRO A 37 29.12 30.96 -3.87
N LYS A 38 29.67 29.95 -3.17
CA LYS A 38 31.05 29.97 -2.66
C LYS A 38 32.07 29.43 -3.66
N THR A 39 31.66 28.56 -4.57
CA THR A 39 32.58 27.88 -5.51
C THR A 39 32.24 28.12 -6.98
N ASN A 40 31.12 28.78 -7.31
CA ASN A 40 30.61 28.99 -8.67
C ASN A 40 30.50 27.69 -9.48
N VAL A 41 30.25 26.57 -8.80
CA VAL A 41 30.01 25.28 -9.45
C VAL A 41 28.54 24.93 -9.32
N THR A 42 27.92 24.57 -10.45
CA THR A 42 26.58 23.99 -10.48
C THR A 42 26.65 22.50 -10.16
N TYR A 43 25.86 22.05 -9.19
CA TYR A 43 25.71 20.64 -8.86
C TYR A 43 24.25 20.22 -8.96
N ARG A 44 24.04 18.93 -9.23
CA ARG A 44 22.70 18.35 -9.26
C ARG A 44 22.22 18.13 -7.83
N SER A 45 21.08 18.71 -7.48
CA SER A 45 20.45 18.53 -6.18
C SER A 45 19.01 18.05 -6.35
N ILE A 46 18.55 17.28 -5.37
CA ILE A 46 17.16 16.83 -5.30
C ILE A 46 16.39 17.93 -4.56
N THR A 47 15.43 18.55 -5.24
CA THR A 47 14.55 19.55 -4.64
C THR A 47 13.17 18.97 -4.46
N PHE A 48 12.57 19.31 -3.34
CA PHE A 48 11.24 18.87 -2.96
C PHE A 48 10.21 19.89 -3.42
N THR A 49 9.05 19.41 -3.89
CA THR A 49 7.90 20.28 -4.12
C THR A 49 7.45 20.92 -2.79
N TYR A 50 6.97 22.17 -2.84
CA TYR A 50 6.53 22.95 -1.68
C TYR A 50 5.57 22.19 -0.75
N ASN A 51 4.70 21.34 -1.32
CA ASN A 51 3.71 20.54 -0.59
C ASN A 51 4.22 19.15 -0.13
N ILE A 52 5.53 18.91 -0.08
CA ILE A 52 6.09 17.61 0.33
C ILE A 52 5.52 17.11 1.67
N ARG A 53 5.40 18.00 2.66
CA ARG A 53 4.96 17.62 4.01
C ARG A 53 3.49 17.16 4.03
N GLU A 54 2.63 17.77 3.24
CA GLU A 54 1.22 17.40 3.15
C GLU A 54 1.05 16.08 2.38
N ILE A 55 1.75 15.93 1.25
CA ILE A 55 1.70 14.71 0.44
C ILE A 55 2.21 13.50 1.23
N PHE A 56 3.33 13.66 1.97
CA PHE A 56 3.83 12.60 2.85
C PHE A 56 2.88 12.29 4.00
N LYS A 57 2.26 13.31 4.61
CA LYS A 57 1.29 13.10 5.70
C LYS A 57 0.07 12.31 5.22
N ILE A 58 -0.45 12.63 4.04
CA ILE A 58 -1.59 11.92 3.44
C ILE A 58 -1.19 10.48 3.10
N ASN A 59 -0.01 10.29 2.50
CA ASN A 59 0.49 8.96 2.16
C ASN A 59 0.71 8.09 3.42
N ASP A 60 1.29 8.66 4.48
CA ASP A 60 1.52 7.93 5.73
C ASP A 60 0.19 7.55 6.42
N ILE A 61 -0.80 8.44 6.42
CA ILE A 61 -2.14 8.13 6.96
C ILE A 61 -2.80 6.99 6.17
N LEU A 62 -2.79 7.06 4.84
CA LEU A 62 -3.42 6.04 3.99
C LEU A 62 -2.72 4.69 4.13
N ASN A 63 -1.39 4.67 4.03
CA ASN A 63 -0.63 3.44 3.95
C ASN A 63 -0.44 2.79 5.33
N ARG A 64 -0.18 3.58 6.38
CA ARG A 64 0.11 3.07 7.72
C ARG A 64 -1.13 2.79 8.54
N ASN A 65 -2.19 3.58 8.36
CA ASN A 65 -3.43 3.44 9.13
C ASN A 65 -4.47 2.63 8.34
N ILE A 66 -4.96 3.16 7.22
CA ILE A 66 -6.15 2.62 6.55
C ILE A 66 -5.90 1.21 6.00
N ILE A 67 -4.82 1.00 5.25
CA ILE A 67 -4.53 -0.32 4.67
C ILE A 67 -4.26 -1.37 5.75
N THR A 68 -3.48 -1.01 6.78
CA THR A 68 -3.17 -1.92 7.89
C THR A 68 -4.43 -2.36 8.64
N TRP A 69 -5.33 -1.43 8.97
CA TRP A 69 -6.57 -1.76 9.67
C TRP A 69 -7.52 -2.58 8.81
N VAL A 70 -7.66 -2.24 7.54
CA VAL A 70 -8.49 -3.02 6.60
C VAL A 70 -7.95 -4.44 6.51
N ALA A 71 -6.64 -4.61 6.25
CA ALA A 71 -6.00 -5.92 6.18
C ALA A 71 -6.23 -6.73 7.47
N TYR A 72 -6.01 -6.13 8.64
CA TYR A 72 -6.23 -6.75 9.94
C TYR A 72 -7.67 -7.25 10.10
N ILE A 73 -8.67 -6.39 9.81
CA ILE A 73 -10.08 -6.75 9.90
C ILE A 73 -10.42 -7.90 8.94
N THR A 74 -9.93 -7.88 7.70
CA THR A 74 -10.14 -8.99 6.76
C THR A 74 -9.55 -10.30 7.24
N VAL A 75 -8.35 -10.28 7.83
CA VAL A 75 -7.72 -11.49 8.35
C VAL A 75 -8.50 -12.03 9.54
N VAL A 76 -8.85 -11.18 10.50
CA VAL A 76 -9.61 -11.59 11.70
C VAL A 76 -10.96 -12.18 11.30
N THR A 77 -11.70 -11.52 10.41
CA THR A 77 -12.99 -12.04 9.93
C THR A 77 -12.83 -13.39 9.22
N CYS A 78 -11.82 -13.56 8.37
CA CYS A 78 -11.54 -14.83 7.71
C CYS A 78 -11.23 -15.96 8.70
N VAL A 79 -10.43 -15.67 9.73
CA VAL A 79 -10.09 -16.62 10.81
C VAL A 79 -11.34 -17.02 11.61
N VAL A 80 -12.19 -16.06 11.98
CA VAL A 80 -13.44 -16.33 12.71
C VAL A 80 -14.39 -17.20 11.89
N ILE A 81 -14.54 -16.91 10.60
CA ILE A 81 -15.36 -17.71 9.69
C ILE A 81 -14.77 -19.12 9.57
N LEU A 82 -13.46 -19.25 9.39
CA LEU A 82 -12.81 -20.55 9.28
C LEU A 82 -12.97 -21.38 10.56
N ALA A 83 -12.76 -20.78 11.73
CA ALA A 83 -12.92 -21.42 13.02
C ALA A 83 -14.37 -21.91 13.25
N SER A 84 -15.36 -21.07 12.97
CA SER A 84 -16.78 -21.45 13.11
C SER A 84 -17.17 -22.60 12.17
N LYS A 85 -16.67 -22.60 10.92
CA LYS A 85 -16.91 -23.69 9.96
C LYS A 85 -16.21 -24.98 10.36
N LEU A 86 -14.98 -24.91 10.87
CA LEU A 86 -14.25 -26.06 11.40
C LEU A 86 -14.94 -26.67 12.62
N GLN A 87 -15.47 -25.84 13.51
CA GLN A 87 -16.22 -26.30 14.68
C GLN A 87 -17.55 -26.97 14.30
N ALA A 88 -18.26 -26.44 13.31
CA ALA A 88 -19.45 -27.10 12.77
C ALA A 88 -19.09 -28.46 12.14
N ALA A 89 -18.05 -28.51 11.31
CA ALA A 89 -17.58 -29.74 10.67
C ALA A 89 -17.08 -30.80 11.67
N SER A 90 -16.42 -30.38 12.76
CA SER A 90 -15.94 -31.31 13.80
C SER A 90 -17.08 -31.94 14.60
N ARG A 91 -18.20 -31.23 14.79
CA ARG A 91 -19.42 -31.80 15.40
C ARG A 91 -20.05 -32.86 14.51
N PHE A 92 -20.14 -32.64 13.20
CA PHE A 92 -20.66 -33.64 12.26
C PHE A 92 -19.81 -34.91 12.19
N ARG A 93 -18.50 -34.82 12.42
CA ARG A 93 -17.61 -36.00 12.39
C ARG A 93 -17.68 -36.85 13.67
N ARG A 94 -18.32 -36.35 14.74
CA ARG A 94 -18.47 -37.02 16.04
C ARG A 94 -19.85 -37.67 16.23
N SER A 95 -20.81 -37.44 15.35
CA SER A 95 -22.10 -38.18 15.28
C SER A 95 -21.99 -39.33 14.30
#